data_AF-A0A5J4NMU5-F1
#
_entry.id   AF-A0A5J4NMU5-F1
#
_cell.length_a   1.000
_cell.length_b   1.000
_cell.length_c   1.000
_cell.angle_alpha   90.00
_cell.angle_beta   90.00
_cell.angle_gamma   90.00
#
_symmetry.space_group_name_H-M   'P 1'
#
loop_
_entity.id
_entity.type
_entity.pdbx_description
1 polymer ?
#
loop_
_entity_poly.entity_id
_entity_poly.type
_entity_poly.pdbx_seq_one_letter_code
_entity_poly.pdbx_strand_id
1 'polypeptide(L)'
;MQKFSMSFDLFEKINVNGEDAHPLYKFLQNAVPGTLVNAIKWNYTKFLTDRNGIPLKRYAPTTAPMRSSSVFNHTSTHCVELASLRFE
;
A
#
# COMPACT_ATOMS: atom_id res chain seq x y z
N MET A 1 5.50 27.28 8.87
CA MET A 1 4.95 25.92 8.65
C MET A 1 5.45 25.43 7.30
N GLN A 2 6.28 24.37 7.26
CA GLN A 2 6.67 23.77 5.99
C GLN A 2 5.48 22.95 5.46
N LYS A 3 4.93 23.34 4.30
CA LYS A 3 3.98 22.51 3.56
C LYS A 3 4.79 21.39 2.91
N PHE A 4 4.56 20.14 3.33
CA PHE A 4 5.06 18.98 2.61
C PHE A 4 4.26 18.86 1.31
N SER A 5 4.92 19.12 0.18
CA SER A 5 4.32 18.92 -1.14
C SER A 5 4.34 17.42 -1.45
N MET A 6 3.20 16.76 -1.28
CA MET A 6 3.01 15.39 -1.76
C MET A 6 2.85 15.42 -3.29
N SER A 7 3.60 14.58 -3.99
CA SER A 7 3.57 14.46 -5.46
C SER A 7 2.67 13.32 -5.95
N PHE A 8 1.76 12.85 -5.10
CA PHE A 8 0.84 11.75 -5.37
C PHE A 8 -0.59 12.12 -5.00
N ASP A 9 -1.54 11.50 -5.68
CA ASP A 9 -2.96 11.70 -5.45
C ASP A 9 -3.39 11.13 -4.09
N LEU A 10 -4.28 11.84 -3.43
CA LEU A 10 -4.97 11.37 -2.24
C LEU A 10 -6.39 10.93 -2.64
N PHE A 11 -6.79 9.77 -2.16
CA PHE A 11 -8.12 9.20 -2.39
C PHE A 11 -9.03 9.43 -1.17
N GLU A 12 -10.33 9.19 -1.34
CA GLU A 12 -11.28 9.25 -0.24
C GLU A 12 -10.99 8.20 0.84
N LYS A 13 -11.48 8.45 2.06
CA LYS A 13 -11.37 7.50 3.17
C LYS A 13 -12.28 6.30 2.91
N ILE A 14 -11.72 5.09 3.01
CA ILE A 14 -12.43 3.83 2.80
C ILE A 14 -12.10 2.81 3.89
N ASN A 15 -12.98 1.82 4.06
CA ASN A 15 -12.73 0.67 4.91
C ASN A 15 -11.79 -0.31 4.21
N VAL A 16 -10.75 -0.77 4.93
CA VAL A 16 -9.75 -1.70 4.39
C VAL A 16 -9.86 -3.12 4.95
N ASN A 17 -10.60 -3.29 6.05
CA ASN A 17 -10.85 -4.58 6.71
C ASN A 17 -12.36 -4.78 6.94
N GLY A 18 -12.77 -6.02 7.20
CA GLY A 18 -14.15 -6.38 7.50
C GLY A 18 -15.02 -6.63 6.26
N GLU A 19 -16.32 -6.83 6.49
CA GLU A 19 -17.29 -7.13 5.43
C GLU A 19 -17.45 -5.96 4.45
N ASP A 20 -17.39 -4.73 4.95
CA ASP A 20 -17.50 -3.50 4.15
C ASP A 20 -16.16 -3.03 3.55
N ALA A 21 -15.10 -3.87 3.60
CA ALA A 21 -13.83 -3.50 3.01
C ALA A 21 -13.95 -3.27 1.51
N HIS A 22 -13.30 -2.20 1.02
CA HIS A 22 -13.30 -1.85 -0.38
C HIS A 22 -12.76 -3.02 -1.24
N PRO A 23 -13.37 -3.33 -2.40
CA PRO A 23 -13.01 -4.51 -3.21
C PRO A 23 -11.53 -4.59 -3.56
N LEU A 24 -10.89 -3.45 -3.85
CA LEU A 24 -9.45 -3.37 -4.10
C LEU A 24 -8.63 -3.92 -2.92
N TYR A 25 -8.98 -3.57 -1.69
CA TYR A 25 -8.24 -4.02 -0.50
C TYR A 25 -8.50 -5.49 -0.18
N LYS A 26 -9.71 -6.00 -0.46
CA LYS A 26 -9.99 -7.45 -0.40
C LYS A 26 -9.11 -8.20 -1.40
N PHE A 27 -9.04 -7.72 -2.64
CA PHE A 27 -8.18 -8.29 -3.67
C PHE A 27 -6.70 -8.28 -3.27
N LEU A 28 -6.17 -7.15 -2.82
CA LEU A 28 -4.76 -7.02 -2.42
C LEU A 28 -4.40 -7.92 -1.22
N GLN A 29 -5.26 -8.00 -0.20
CA GLN A 29 -5.03 -8.86 0.97
C GLN A 29 -5.04 -10.35 0.62
N ASN A 30 -5.82 -10.74 -0.40
CA ASN A 30 -5.87 -12.12 -0.88
C ASN A 30 -4.69 -12.44 -1.82
N ALA A 31 -4.32 -11.51 -2.71
CA ALA A 31 -3.24 -11.71 -3.67
C ALA A 31 -1.85 -11.75 -3.00
N VAL A 32 -1.61 -10.91 -2.00
CA VAL A 32 -0.37 -10.86 -1.23
C VAL A 32 -0.66 -10.92 0.28
N PRO A 33 -0.88 -12.13 0.82
CA PRO A 33 -1.31 -12.33 2.20
C PRO A 33 -0.27 -11.83 3.21
N GLY A 34 -0.77 -11.55 4.43
CA GLY A 34 0.10 -11.22 5.55
C GLY A 34 0.81 -12.47 6.09
N THR A 35 1.85 -12.26 6.89
CA THR A 35 2.66 -13.38 7.43
C THR A 35 1.95 -14.17 8.53
N LEU A 36 1.07 -13.53 9.29
CA LEU A 36 0.36 -14.13 10.43
C LEU A 36 -1.15 -13.98 10.31
N VAL A 37 -1.61 -12.82 9.84
CA VAL A 37 -3.02 -12.50 9.60
C VAL A 37 -3.12 -11.70 8.32
N ASN A 38 -4.19 -11.92 7.55
CA ASN A 38 -4.39 -11.19 6.29
C ASN A 38 -4.91 -9.76 6.50
N ALA A 39 -5.55 -9.47 7.63
CA ALA A 39 -6.03 -8.14 7.95
C ALA A 39 -4.90 -7.08 7.96
N ILE A 40 -5.21 -5.85 7.56
CA ILE A 40 -4.31 -4.69 7.65
C ILE A 40 -4.33 -4.18 9.09
N LYS A 41 -3.27 -4.50 9.85
CA LYS A 41 -3.21 -4.23 11.29
C LYS A 41 -2.97 -2.77 11.67
N TRP A 42 -2.32 -2.00 10.79
CA TRP A 42 -1.91 -0.64 11.10
C TRP A 42 -1.78 0.22 9.84
N ASN A 43 -1.87 1.53 10.03
CA ASN A 43 -1.65 2.54 9.00
C ASN A 43 -0.25 2.37 8.39
N TYR A 44 -0.07 2.82 7.15
CA TYR A 44 1.19 2.72 6.37
C TYR A 44 1.60 1.33 5.90
N THR A 45 0.69 0.35 5.90
CA THR A 45 0.88 -0.90 5.13
C THR A 45 0.97 -0.57 3.64
N LYS A 46 1.96 -1.11 2.95
CA LYS A 46 2.22 -0.82 1.52
C LYS A 46 2.04 -2.07 0.67
N PHE A 47 1.55 -1.88 -0.54
CA PHE A 47 1.43 -2.93 -1.56
C PHE A 47 2.23 -2.52 -2.79
N LEU A 48 3.06 -3.44 -3.27
CA LEU A 48 3.83 -3.28 -4.49
C LEU A 48 3.11 -3.97 -5.62
N THR A 49 2.89 -3.26 -6.72
CA THR A 49 2.26 -3.76 -7.94
C THR A 49 3.18 -3.56 -9.14
N ASP A 50 3.13 -4.47 -10.10
CA ASP A 50 3.81 -4.29 -11.38
C ASP A 50 3.05 -3.30 -12.29
N ARG A 51 3.61 -3.01 -13.48
CA ARG A 51 2.96 -2.15 -14.49
C ARG A 51 1.64 -2.69 -15.05
N ASN A 52 1.38 -3.98 -14.90
CA ASN A 52 0.16 -4.63 -15.38
C ASN A 52 -0.92 -4.66 -14.27
N GLY A 53 -0.62 -4.09 -13.09
CA GLY A 53 -1.53 -4.07 -11.95
C GLY A 53 -1.49 -5.36 -11.10
N ILE A 54 -0.51 -6.23 -11.32
CA ILE A 54 -0.37 -7.49 -10.56
C ILE A 54 0.31 -7.21 -9.22
N PRO A 55 -0.31 -7.59 -8.07
CA PRO A 55 0.31 -7.45 -6.76
C PRO A 55 1.51 -8.39 -6.61
N LEU A 56 2.66 -7.82 -6.26
CA LEU A 56 3.92 -8.53 -6.10
C LEU A 56 4.28 -8.77 -4.63
N LYS A 57 4.07 -7.76 -3.77
CA LYS A 57 4.50 -7.84 -2.37
C LYS A 57 3.73 -6.90 -1.45
N ARG A 58 3.61 -7.30 -0.18
CA ARG A 58 3.11 -6.48 0.92
C ARG A 58 4.22 -6.14 1.91
N TYR A 59 4.27 -4.89 2.38
CA TYR A 59 5.26 -4.42 3.36
C TYR A 59 4.61 -3.92 4.64
N ALA A 60 5.28 -4.19 5.76
CA ALA A 60 4.85 -3.75 7.08
C ALA A 60 5.05 -2.24 7.25
N PRO A 61 4.29 -1.57 8.14
CA PRO A 61 4.43 -0.15 8.43
C PRO A 61 5.85 0.27 8.85
N THR A 62 6.57 -0.62 9.52
CA THR A 62 7.96 -0.40 9.98
C THR A 62 8.99 -0.54 8.87
N THR A 63 8.58 -1.00 7.68
CA THR A 63 9.48 -1.05 6.53
C THR A 63 9.75 0.39 6.11
N ALA A 64 11.00 0.83 6.30
CA ALA A 64 11.42 2.15 5.88
C ALA A 64 11.06 2.37 4.40
N PRO A 65 10.56 3.55 4.01
CA PRO A 65 10.40 3.88 2.61
C PRO A 65 11.77 3.72 1.97
N MET A 66 11.89 2.73 1.11
CA MET A 66 13.17 2.37 0.52
C MET A 66 13.60 3.56 -0.33
N ARG A 67 14.68 4.24 0.07
CA ARG A 67 15.26 5.32 -0.74
C ARG A 67 15.57 4.71 -2.10
N SER A 68 14.91 5.21 -3.13
CA SER A 68 14.98 4.76 -4.51
C SER A 68 16.43 4.52 -4.96
N SER A 69 16.74 3.29 -5.39
CA SER A 69 17.63 3.05 -6.54
C SER A 69 17.71 1.56 -6.91
N SER A 70 17.77 0.60 -5.98
CA SER A 70 18.08 -0.78 -6.39
C SER A 70 16.92 -1.67 -6.84
N VAL A 71 15.66 -1.32 -6.55
CA VAL A 71 14.46 -2.10 -7.01
C VAL A 71 13.72 -1.42 -8.16
N PHE A 72 13.96 -0.14 -8.40
CA PHE A 72 13.32 0.60 -9.52
C PHE A 72 14.15 0.57 -10.82
N ASN A 73 15.33 -0.05 -10.82
CA ASN A 73 16.24 -0.09 -11.95
C ASN A 73 16.11 -1.38 -12.77
N HIS A 74 14.94 -1.69 -13.33
CA HIS A 74 14.82 -2.27 -14.68
C HIS A 74 13.40 -2.49 -15.21
N THR A 75 12.37 -2.36 -14.40
CA THR A 75 10.99 -2.52 -14.87
C THR A 75 10.11 -1.50 -14.19
N SER A 76 9.38 -0.72 -14.99
CA SER A 76 8.36 0.23 -14.57
C SER A 76 7.49 -0.38 -13.47
N THR A 77 7.78 -0.04 -12.22
CA THR A 77 7.10 -0.58 -11.04
C THR A 77 6.36 0.58 -10.41
N HIS A 78 5.02 0.52 -10.35
CA HIS A 78 4.23 1.52 -9.66
C HIS A 78 4.06 1.06 -8.21
N CYS A 79 4.77 1.72 -7.30
CA CYS A 79 4.53 1.51 -5.87
C CYS A 79 3.32 2.35 -5.50
N VAL A 80 2.16 1.70 -5.32
CA VAL A 80 0.98 2.40 -4.81
C VAL A 80 1.14 2.51 -3.30
N GLU A 81 1.70 3.63 -2.85
CA GLU A 81 1.66 4.00 -1.44
C GLU A 81 0.26 4.51 -1.11
N LEU A 82 -0.70 3.58 -0.97
CA LEU A 82 -2.00 3.92 -0.44
C LEU A 82 -1.82 4.26 1.05
N ALA A 83 -1.74 5.56 1.33
CA ALA A 83 -1.82 6.10 2.67
C ALA A 83 -3.20 5.74 3.23
N SER A 84 -3.30 4.60 3.91
CA SER A 84 -4.47 4.24 4.71
C SER A 84 -4.57 5.27 5.84
N LEU A 85 -5.44 6.26 5.65
CA LEU A 85 -5.76 7.30 6.62
C LEU A 85 -6.49 6.67 7.81
N ARG A 86 -5.76 6.59 8.93
CA ARG A 86 -6.16 6.62 10.34
C ARG A 86 -7.55 6.04 10.69
N PHE A 87 -7.51 4.91 11.40
CA PHE A 87 -8.56 4.52 12.35
C PHE A 87 -8.69 5.59 13.43
N GLU A 88 -9.60 6.54 13.20
CA GLU A 88 -10.56 7.08 14.16
C GLU A 88 -11.91 7.20 13.41
#